data_AF-A0A920P8B6-F1
#
_entry.id   AF-A0A920P8B6-F1
#
_cell.length_a   1.000
_cell.length_b   1.000
_cell.length_c   1.000
_cell.angle_alpha   90.00
_cell.angle_beta   90.00
_cell.angle_gamma   90.00
#
_symmetry.space_group_name_H-M   'P 1'
#
loop_
_entity.id
_entity.type
_entity.pdbx_description
1 polymer ?
#
loop_
_entity_poly.entity_id
_entity_poly.type
_entity_poly.pdbx_seq_one_letter_code
_entity_poly.pdbx_strand_id
1 'polypeptide(L)'
;MFTGCDLTTVDLASADASASDFSGCNLSNADLTLTDMKQSDLTGANLMNARLTGTNLDLANLSGADLRCANLNRVSANGTLFTSVRMGMTVIGDSDLSGALDLESARHSSSSTIGLNTLVRSNGNISMNFLIETGLPDLDKLIGYTRDSANSSLR
;
A
#
# COMPACT_ATOMS: atom_id res chain seq x y z
N MET A 1 -19.84 -10.68 0.67
CA MET A 1 -18.89 -11.82 0.78
C MET A 1 -18.52 -12.22 -0.63
N PHE A 2 -17.26 -12.05 -0.99
CA PHE A 2 -16.67 -12.32 -2.30
C PHE A 2 -15.40 -13.18 -2.10
N THR A 3 -15.51 -14.37 -1.51
CA THR A 3 -14.34 -15.22 -1.24
C THR A 3 -13.93 -16.02 -2.47
N GLY A 4 -12.67 -15.95 -2.87
CA GLY A 4 -12.12 -16.73 -3.99
C GLY A 4 -12.75 -16.44 -5.35
N CYS A 5 -13.44 -15.30 -5.50
CA CYS A 5 -14.11 -14.94 -6.74
C CYS A 5 -13.12 -14.43 -7.79
N ASP A 6 -13.53 -14.53 -9.06
CA ASP A 6 -12.87 -13.83 -10.15
C ASP A 6 -13.54 -12.46 -10.35
N LEU A 7 -12.83 -11.41 -9.97
CA LEU A 7 -13.20 -10.00 -10.10
C LEU A 7 -12.18 -9.27 -10.98
N THR A 8 -11.53 -10.00 -11.89
CA THR A 8 -10.57 -9.42 -12.83
C THR A 8 -11.23 -8.27 -13.60
N THR A 9 -10.55 -7.13 -13.70
CA THR A 9 -11.02 -5.91 -14.40
C THR A 9 -12.31 -5.28 -13.87
N VAL A 10 -12.80 -5.68 -12.69
CA VAL A 10 -14.02 -5.07 -12.12
C VAL A 10 -13.81 -3.57 -11.90
N ASP A 11 -14.84 -2.78 -12.17
CA ASP A 11 -14.91 -1.38 -11.78
C ASP A 11 -15.67 -1.28 -10.46
N LEU A 12 -14.95 -0.95 -9.39
CA LEU A 12 -15.48 -0.65 -8.07
C LEU A 12 -15.13 0.79 -7.67
N ALA A 13 -14.78 1.65 -8.62
CA ALA A 13 -14.35 3.00 -8.31
C ALA A 13 -15.42 3.74 -7.49
N SER A 14 -15.01 4.35 -6.38
CA SER A 14 -15.88 5.04 -5.42
C SER A 14 -16.95 4.16 -4.76
N ALA A 15 -16.87 2.83 -4.87
CA ALA A 15 -17.80 1.93 -4.20
C ALA A 15 -17.53 1.88 -2.68
N ASP A 16 -18.57 1.54 -1.93
CA ASP A 16 -18.42 1.09 -0.55
C ASP A 16 -18.25 -0.42 -0.54
N ALA A 17 -17.04 -0.86 -0.23
CA ALA A 17 -16.64 -2.24 -0.04
C ALA A 17 -16.08 -2.46 1.37
N SER A 18 -16.46 -1.61 2.32
CA SER A 18 -16.03 -1.70 3.71
C SER A 18 -16.48 -3.02 4.35
N ALA A 19 -15.65 -3.56 5.24
CA ALA A 19 -15.84 -4.85 5.93
C ALA A 19 -16.14 -6.06 5.00
N SER A 20 -15.84 -5.94 3.72
CA SER A 20 -16.07 -7.01 2.75
C SER A 20 -14.95 -8.04 2.78
N ASP A 21 -15.32 -9.30 2.60
CA ASP A 21 -14.38 -10.39 2.44
C ASP A 21 -14.08 -10.62 0.96
N PHE A 22 -12.85 -10.31 0.57
CA PHE A 22 -12.23 -10.54 -0.74
C PHE A 22 -11.07 -11.54 -0.63
N SER A 23 -11.01 -12.35 0.43
CA SER A 23 -9.93 -13.30 0.65
C SER A 23 -9.79 -14.26 -0.55
N GLY A 24 -8.56 -14.39 -1.05
CA GLY A 24 -8.23 -15.19 -2.23
C GLY A 24 -8.85 -14.75 -3.56
N CYS A 25 -9.52 -13.59 -3.63
CA CYS A 25 -10.07 -13.08 -4.88
C CYS A 25 -8.98 -12.77 -5.92
N ASN A 26 -9.36 -12.88 -7.18
CA ASN A 26 -8.62 -12.27 -8.27
C ASN A 26 -9.20 -10.87 -8.57
N LEU A 27 -8.51 -9.83 -8.13
CA LEU A 27 -8.81 -8.40 -8.38
C LEU A 27 -7.77 -7.79 -9.35
N SER A 28 -7.10 -8.63 -10.15
CA SER A 28 -6.09 -8.11 -11.08
C SER A 28 -6.71 -7.16 -12.09
N ASN A 29 -6.02 -6.05 -12.35
CA ASN A 29 -6.48 -4.96 -13.21
C ASN A 29 -7.81 -4.29 -12.77
N ALA A 30 -8.29 -4.53 -11.56
CA ALA A 30 -9.50 -3.88 -11.06
C ALA A 30 -9.27 -2.37 -10.88
N ASP A 31 -10.32 -1.57 -11.12
CA ASP A 31 -10.37 -0.18 -10.71
C ASP A 31 -10.98 -0.07 -9.32
N LEU A 32 -10.14 0.18 -8.32
CA LEU A 32 -10.50 0.38 -6.92
C LEU A 32 -10.31 1.86 -6.52
N THR A 33 -10.19 2.77 -7.49
CA THR A 33 -9.93 4.19 -7.24
C THR A 33 -11.00 4.78 -6.31
N LEU A 34 -10.58 5.42 -5.22
CA LEU A 34 -11.46 6.03 -4.21
C LEU A 34 -12.47 5.08 -3.55
N THR A 35 -12.25 3.77 -3.62
CA THR A 35 -13.10 2.77 -2.95
C THR A 35 -12.90 2.85 -1.44
N ASP A 36 -13.98 2.71 -0.67
CA ASP A 36 -13.87 2.44 0.76
C ASP A 36 -13.69 0.93 0.98
N MET A 37 -12.49 0.51 1.38
CA MET A 37 -12.16 -0.88 1.69
C MET A 37 -11.76 -1.03 3.17
N LYS A 38 -12.19 -0.10 4.02
CA LYS A 38 -11.92 -0.13 5.46
C LYS A 38 -12.35 -1.46 6.06
N GLN A 39 -11.48 -2.06 6.88
CA GLN A 39 -11.73 -3.36 7.54
C GLN A 39 -12.01 -4.54 6.60
N SER A 40 -11.73 -4.41 5.30
CA SER A 40 -11.89 -5.53 4.36
C SER A 40 -10.82 -6.61 4.59
N ASP A 41 -11.18 -7.85 4.28
CA ASP A 41 -10.22 -8.95 4.22
C ASP A 41 -9.79 -9.18 2.77
N LEU A 42 -8.51 -8.93 2.48
CA LEU A 42 -7.86 -9.12 1.18
C LEU A 42 -6.76 -10.18 1.29
N THR A 43 -6.82 -11.06 2.30
CA THR A 43 -5.80 -12.09 2.54
C THR A 43 -5.62 -12.94 1.28
N GLY A 44 -4.39 -12.98 0.76
CA GLY A 44 -4.03 -13.75 -0.43
C GLY A 44 -4.68 -13.27 -1.73
N ALA A 45 -5.33 -12.11 -1.75
CA ALA A 45 -5.94 -11.57 -2.96
C ALA A 45 -4.88 -11.21 -4.01
N ASN A 46 -5.21 -11.41 -5.28
CA ASN A 46 -4.39 -10.97 -6.40
C ASN A 46 -4.82 -9.55 -6.81
N LEU A 47 -4.02 -8.54 -6.51
CA LEU A 47 -4.21 -7.13 -6.85
C LEU A 47 -3.22 -6.65 -7.92
N MET A 48 -2.64 -7.58 -8.70
CA MET A 48 -1.67 -7.21 -9.73
C MET A 48 -2.26 -6.20 -10.72
N ASN A 49 -1.54 -5.12 -10.99
CA ASN A 49 -1.98 -4.00 -11.85
C ASN A 49 -3.27 -3.29 -11.41
N ALA A 50 -3.76 -3.52 -10.19
CA ALA A 50 -4.96 -2.84 -9.71
C ALA A 50 -4.70 -1.34 -9.47
N ARG A 51 -5.73 -0.52 -9.70
CA ARG A 51 -5.70 0.92 -9.45
C ARG A 51 -6.33 1.20 -8.09
N LEU A 52 -5.52 1.46 -7.07
CA LEU A 52 -5.98 1.77 -5.70
C LEU A 52 -5.78 3.25 -5.36
N THR A 53 -5.83 4.15 -6.35
CA THR A 53 -5.57 5.57 -6.08
C THR A 53 -6.62 6.15 -5.15
N GLY A 54 -6.21 6.65 -3.99
CA GLY A 54 -7.12 7.23 -3.01
C GLY A 54 -8.01 6.23 -2.26
N THR A 55 -7.75 4.93 -2.39
CA THR A 55 -8.51 3.88 -1.69
C THR A 55 -8.29 3.97 -0.18
N ASN A 56 -9.37 3.80 0.60
CA ASN A 56 -9.28 3.66 2.04
C ASN A 56 -9.03 2.20 2.41
N LEU A 57 -7.82 1.87 2.86
CA LEU A 57 -7.44 0.52 3.31
C LEU A 57 -7.32 0.43 4.83
N ASP A 58 -7.79 1.43 5.58
CA ASP A 58 -7.67 1.46 7.04
C ASP A 58 -8.19 0.16 7.65
N LEU A 59 -7.39 -0.44 8.54
CA LEU A 59 -7.69 -1.70 9.22
C LEU A 59 -7.95 -2.91 8.30
N ALA A 60 -7.65 -2.80 7.00
CA ALA A 60 -7.78 -3.93 6.07
C ALA A 60 -6.66 -4.94 6.27
N ASN A 61 -6.92 -6.19 5.90
CA ASN A 61 -5.93 -7.26 5.94
C ASN A 61 -5.43 -7.60 4.53
N LEU A 62 -4.21 -7.19 4.17
CA LEU A 62 -3.58 -7.52 2.88
C LEU A 62 -2.62 -8.72 3.00
N SER A 63 -2.67 -9.51 4.07
CA SER A 63 -1.68 -10.55 4.33
C SER A 63 -1.51 -11.50 3.13
N GLY A 64 -0.30 -11.61 2.59
CA GLY A 64 0.02 -12.46 1.44
C GLY A 64 -0.57 -12.01 0.09
N ALA A 65 -1.23 -10.85 0.03
CA ALA A 65 -1.77 -10.29 -1.21
C ALA A 65 -0.66 -9.94 -2.21
N ASP A 66 -1.01 -9.92 -3.49
CA ASP A 66 -0.09 -9.59 -4.58
C ASP A 66 -0.35 -8.19 -5.13
N LEU A 67 0.52 -7.23 -4.79
CA LEU A 67 0.44 -5.82 -5.17
C LEU A 67 1.43 -5.45 -6.29
N ARG A 68 1.99 -6.43 -7.00
CA ARG A 68 2.93 -6.14 -8.09
C ARG A 68 2.26 -5.29 -9.17
N CYS A 69 2.95 -4.26 -9.64
CA CYS A 69 2.45 -3.27 -10.60
C CYS A 69 1.20 -2.48 -10.15
N ALA A 70 0.77 -2.60 -8.88
CA ALA A 70 -0.37 -1.85 -8.38
C ALA A 70 -0.03 -0.37 -8.12
N ASN A 71 -1.04 0.48 -8.21
CA ASN A 71 -0.92 1.91 -7.89
C ASN A 71 -1.63 2.22 -6.58
N LEU A 72 -0.86 2.42 -5.51
CA LEU A 72 -1.33 2.80 -4.17
C LEU A 72 -1.08 4.29 -3.87
N ASN A 73 -1.16 5.16 -4.87
CA ASN A 73 -1.06 6.59 -4.61
C ASN A 73 -2.22 7.08 -3.74
N ARG A 74 -1.93 7.92 -2.74
CA ARG A 74 -2.91 8.57 -1.86
C ARG A 74 -3.77 7.59 -1.05
N VAL A 75 -3.32 6.36 -0.83
CA VAL A 75 -4.04 5.42 0.03
C VAL A 75 -3.94 5.84 1.49
N SER A 76 -5.01 5.57 2.23
CA SER A 76 -4.96 5.51 3.69
C SER A 76 -4.70 4.07 4.11
N ALA A 77 -3.71 3.83 4.96
CA ALA A 77 -3.31 2.49 5.37
C ALA A 77 -3.13 2.36 6.89
N ASN A 78 -3.94 3.08 7.68
CA ASN A 78 -3.83 3.07 9.12
C ASN A 78 -4.31 1.73 9.70
N GLY A 79 -3.41 1.01 10.38
CA GLY A 79 -3.67 -0.32 10.92
C GLY A 79 -3.83 -1.41 9.85
N THR A 80 -3.48 -1.14 8.60
CA THR A 80 -3.51 -2.14 7.53
C THR A 80 -2.39 -3.15 7.71
N LEU A 81 -2.71 -4.44 7.62
CA LEU A 81 -1.72 -5.53 7.74
C LEU A 81 -1.08 -5.79 6.37
N PHE A 82 0.23 -5.57 6.26
CA PHE A 82 1.01 -5.87 5.05
C PHE A 82 1.85 -7.15 5.16
N THR A 83 1.52 -8.03 6.11
CA THR A 83 2.28 -9.27 6.36
C THR A 83 2.52 -10.06 5.08
N SER A 84 3.79 -10.28 4.72
CA SER A 84 4.18 -11.08 3.56
C SER A 84 3.54 -10.68 2.21
N VAL A 85 3.10 -9.42 2.06
CA VAL A 85 2.61 -8.91 0.77
C VAL A 85 3.72 -9.01 -0.29
N ARG A 86 3.32 -9.25 -1.54
CA ARG A 86 4.27 -9.23 -2.67
C ARG A 86 4.21 -7.85 -3.33
N MET A 87 5.37 -7.22 -3.46
CA MET A 87 5.52 -5.92 -4.12
C MET A 87 6.57 -5.99 -5.23
N GLY A 88 6.47 -5.08 -6.18
CA GLY A 88 7.40 -4.97 -7.30
C GLY A 88 6.78 -4.17 -8.43
N MET A 89 7.48 -3.14 -8.91
CA MET A 89 6.91 -2.11 -9.78
C MET A 89 5.65 -1.44 -9.18
N THR A 90 5.50 -1.53 -7.86
CA THR A 90 4.39 -0.93 -7.11
C THR A 90 4.68 0.55 -6.91
N VAL A 91 3.67 1.41 -7.06
CA VAL A 91 3.82 2.86 -6.88
C VAL A 91 3.09 3.31 -5.64
N ILE A 92 3.80 3.98 -4.73
CA ILE A 92 3.26 4.50 -3.47
C ILE A 92 3.68 5.97 -3.29
N GLY A 93 2.83 6.88 -3.73
CA GLY A 93 3.02 8.33 -3.67
C GLY A 93 1.90 9.02 -2.89
N ASP A 94 2.24 10.06 -2.13
CA ASP A 94 1.28 10.88 -1.36
C ASP A 94 0.43 10.07 -0.34
N SER A 95 0.90 8.90 0.07
CA SER A 95 0.22 8.03 1.05
C SER A 95 0.81 8.20 2.45
N ASP A 96 0.01 7.99 3.48
CA ASP A 96 0.51 7.88 4.86
C ASP A 96 0.58 6.41 5.26
N LEU A 97 1.80 5.91 5.43
CA LEU A 97 2.10 4.54 5.84
C LEU A 97 2.51 4.45 7.32
N SER A 98 2.45 5.54 8.08
CA SER A 98 2.90 5.55 9.48
C SER A 98 2.12 4.60 10.38
N GLY A 99 0.87 4.30 10.03
CA GLY A 99 0.04 3.33 10.74
C GLY A 99 0.06 1.91 10.14
N ALA A 100 0.79 1.67 9.05
CA ALA A 100 0.83 0.37 8.42
C ALA A 100 1.59 -0.64 9.29
N LEU A 101 1.11 -1.88 9.32
CA LEU A 101 1.61 -2.92 10.19
C LEU A 101 2.37 -3.98 9.38
N ASP A 102 3.50 -4.44 9.92
CA ASP A 102 4.33 -5.52 9.37
C ASP A 102 4.77 -5.29 7.91
N LEU A 103 5.12 -4.04 7.59
CA LEU A 103 5.68 -3.68 6.28
C LEU A 103 7.06 -4.31 6.05
N GLU A 104 7.82 -4.57 7.11
CA GLU A 104 9.16 -5.16 7.06
C GLU A 104 9.18 -6.61 6.55
N SER A 105 8.05 -7.31 6.55
CA SER A 105 7.93 -8.65 5.98
C SER A 105 7.44 -8.66 4.52
N ALA A 106 7.17 -7.48 3.95
CA ALA A 106 6.86 -7.36 2.53
C ALA A 106 7.98 -7.96 1.68
N ARG A 107 7.61 -8.64 0.60
CA ARG A 107 8.53 -9.34 -0.28
C ARG A 107 8.62 -8.59 -1.60
N HIS A 108 9.82 -8.10 -1.93
CA HIS A 108 10.05 -7.36 -3.17
C HIS A 108 10.57 -8.29 -4.28
N SER A 109 9.81 -8.44 -5.37
CA SER A 109 10.29 -9.14 -6.57
C SER A 109 11.03 -8.21 -7.55
N SER A 110 10.87 -6.90 -7.39
CA SER A 110 11.49 -5.85 -8.21
C SER A 110 11.43 -4.51 -7.45
N SER A 111 12.18 -3.51 -7.91
CA SER A 111 12.13 -2.15 -7.35
C SER A 111 10.71 -1.59 -7.36
N SER A 112 10.35 -0.85 -6.32
CA SER A 112 9.06 -0.16 -6.19
C SER A 112 9.31 1.34 -6.01
N THR A 113 8.36 2.17 -6.43
CA THR A 113 8.52 3.62 -6.33
C THR A 113 7.82 4.13 -5.08
N ILE A 114 8.58 4.75 -4.19
CA ILE A 114 8.04 5.46 -3.02
C ILE A 114 8.30 6.95 -3.22
N GLY A 115 7.22 7.75 -3.21
CA GLY A 115 7.32 9.19 -3.36
C GLY A 115 7.95 9.85 -2.12
N LEU A 116 8.74 10.91 -2.31
CA LEU A 116 9.29 11.69 -1.19
C LEU A 116 8.19 12.24 -0.28
N ASN A 117 7.05 12.63 -0.84
CA ASN A 117 5.89 13.06 -0.07
C ASN A 117 5.36 11.95 0.85
N THR A 118 5.41 10.68 0.43
CA THR A 118 5.02 9.53 1.26
C THR A 118 5.95 9.40 2.46
N LEU A 119 7.26 9.54 2.26
CA LEU A 119 8.25 9.49 3.35
C LEU A 119 8.01 10.62 4.37
N VAL A 120 7.75 11.83 3.88
CA VAL A 120 7.46 13.00 4.73
C VAL A 120 6.13 12.84 5.48
N ARG A 121 5.06 12.43 4.79
CA ARG A 121 3.74 12.18 5.39
C ARG A 121 3.78 11.10 6.46
N SER A 122 4.57 10.05 6.22
CA SER A 122 4.74 8.95 7.17
C SER A 122 5.70 9.31 8.32
N ASN A 123 6.22 10.55 8.37
CA ASN A 123 7.15 11.06 9.38
C ASN A 123 8.37 10.14 9.63
N GLY A 124 8.87 9.50 8.59
CA GLY A 124 9.95 8.50 8.69
C GLY A 124 9.58 7.21 9.40
N ASN A 125 8.30 6.96 9.72
CA ASN A 125 7.80 5.72 10.33
C ASN A 125 7.55 4.63 9.28
N ILE A 126 8.51 4.44 8.38
CA ILE A 126 8.53 3.35 7.40
C ILE A 126 9.80 2.55 7.67
N SER A 127 9.68 1.23 7.77
CA SER A 127 10.81 0.36 8.07
C SER A 127 11.94 0.53 7.06
N MET A 128 13.17 0.60 7.56
CA MET A 128 14.37 0.69 6.73
C MET A 128 14.55 -0.51 5.83
N ASN A 129 14.24 -1.71 6.32
CA ASN A 129 14.33 -2.93 5.53
C ASN A 129 13.42 -2.85 4.30
N PHE A 130 12.19 -2.40 4.52
CA PHE A 130 11.23 -2.16 3.44
C PHE A 130 11.76 -1.15 2.40
N LEU A 131 12.30 -0.02 2.86
CA LEU A 131 12.79 1.01 1.94
C LEU A 131 14.03 0.56 1.15
N ILE A 132 14.96 -0.19 1.76
CA ILE A 132 16.14 -0.72 1.08
C ILE A 132 15.73 -1.68 -0.04
N GLU A 133 14.75 -2.54 0.22
CA GLU A 133 14.25 -3.51 -0.76
C GLU A 133 13.50 -2.86 -1.94
N THR A 134 13.10 -1.60 -1.82
CA THR A 134 12.50 -0.84 -2.94
C THR A 134 13.51 -0.42 -4.00
N GLY A 135 14.81 -0.57 -3.75
CA GLY A 135 15.89 -0.23 -4.70
C GLY A 135 16.42 1.19 -4.56
N LEU A 136 16.12 1.88 -3.45
CA LEU A 136 16.70 3.19 -3.12
C LEU A 136 18.16 3.01 -2.67
N PRO A 137 19.15 3.63 -3.35
CA PRO A 137 20.54 3.60 -2.89
C PRO A 137 20.76 4.60 -1.75
N ASP A 138 21.54 4.18 -0.75
CA ASP A 138 22.14 4.99 0.32
C ASP A 138 21.13 5.88 1.11
N LEU A 139 20.28 5.19 1.88
CA LEU A 139 19.15 5.78 2.60
C LEU A 139 19.51 6.76 3.74
N ASP A 140 20.72 6.68 4.29
CA ASP A 140 21.13 7.50 5.44
C ASP A 140 21.07 9.00 5.13
N LYS A 141 21.34 9.40 3.89
CA LYS A 141 21.23 10.79 3.44
C LYS A 141 19.78 11.23 3.30
N LEU A 142 18.91 10.35 2.79
CA LEU A 142 17.51 10.69 2.50
C LEU A 142 16.70 10.93 3.80
N ILE A 143 16.98 10.15 4.85
CA ILE A 143 16.25 10.26 6.13
C ILE A 143 16.58 11.55 6.86
N GLY A 144 17.87 11.96 6.87
CA GLY A 144 18.28 13.25 7.43
C GLY A 144 17.48 14.39 6.82
N TYR A 145 17.36 14.41 5.49
CA TYR A 145 16.53 15.39 4.78
C TYR A 145 15.05 15.34 5.18
N THR A 146 14.46 14.14 5.30
CA THR A 146 13.03 14.04 5.67
C THR A 146 12.74 14.47 7.10
N ARG A 147 13.61 14.13 8.06
CA ARG A 147 13.47 14.54 9.47
C ARG A 147 13.62 16.05 9.62
N ASP A 148 14.60 16.65 8.95
CA ASP A 148 14.82 18.10 9.00
C ASP A 148 13.70 18.88 8.30
N SER A 149 13.16 18.34 7.20
CA SER A 149 12.01 18.92 6.50
C SER A 149 10.71 18.83 7.31
N ALA A 150 10.47 17.73 8.04
CA ALA A 150 9.28 17.58 8.88
C ALA A 150 9.33 18.48 10.13
N ASN A 151 10.52 18.73 10.67
CA ASN A 151 10.69 19.60 11.84
C ASN A 151 10.66 21.11 11.50
N SER A 152 11.00 21.49 10.27
CA SER A 152 11.01 22.89 9.82
C SER A 152 9.62 23.42 9.42
N SER A 153 8.65 22.55 9.13
CA SER A 153 7.26 22.93 8.86
C SER A 153 6.40 23.15 10.11
N LEU A 154 6.98 22.93 11.31
CA LEU A 154 6.36 23.16 12.62
C LEU A 154 6.85 24.47 13.30
N ARG A 155 7.57 25.33 12.59
CA ARG A 155 8.02 26.66 13.06
C ARG A 155 7.34 27.80 12.33
#